data_AF-A0A965FNL8-F1
#
_entry.id   AF-A0A965FNL8-F1
#
_cell.length_a   1.000
_cell.length_b   1.000
_cell.length_c   1.000
_cell.angle_alpha   90.00
_cell.angle_beta   90.00
_cell.angle_gamma   90.00
#
_symmetry.space_group_name_H-M   'P 1'
#
loop_
_entity.id
_entity.type
_entity.pdbx_description
1 polymer ?
#
loop_
_entity_poly.entity_id
_entity_poly.type
_entity_poly.pdbx_seq_one_letter_code
_entity_poly.pdbx_strand_id
1 'polypeptide(L)'
;MMVLGFQANADYFKWELEVFAEGPGTKMETVPVIDGESLFKWGKDGNCSISDAWTRLEPELTIEGKTLLCEKGEERKSVSLICRDNRSARRYNRAKEIYPEPLTANLLLDESLAHESAYLRFRCYF
;
A
#
# COMPACT_ATOMS: atom_id res chain seq x y z
N MET A 1 -22.14 -27.69 -1.05
CA MET A 1 -21.08 -27.08 -1.87
C MET A 1 -21.10 -25.59 -1.57
N MET A 2 -20.24 -25.12 -0.66
CA MET A 2 -20.15 -23.70 -0.30
C MET A 2 -19.43 -22.98 -1.43
N VAL A 3 -20.12 -22.05 -2.07
CA VAL A 3 -19.51 -21.07 -2.96
C VAL A 3 -18.73 -20.10 -2.05
N LEU A 4 -17.41 -20.24 -1.99
CA LEU A 4 -16.54 -19.20 -1.47
C LEU A 4 -16.62 -18.03 -2.45
N GLY A 5 -17.60 -17.15 -2.23
CA GLY A 5 -17.66 -15.88 -2.92
C GLY A 5 -16.41 -15.10 -2.54
N PHE A 6 -15.51 -14.89 -3.49
CA PHE A 6 -14.53 -13.81 -3.39
C PHE A 6 -15.34 -12.52 -3.37
N GLN A 7 -15.64 -12.02 -2.17
CA GLN A 7 -16.02 -10.63 -2.00
C GLN A 7 -14.78 -9.82 -2.37
N ALA A 8 -14.71 -9.36 -3.62
CA ALA A 8 -13.95 -8.17 -3.95
C ALA A 8 -14.63 -7.02 -3.20
N ASN A 9 -14.26 -6.84 -1.92
CA ASN A 9 -14.61 -5.62 -1.20
C ASN A 9 -13.90 -4.50 -1.95
N ALA A 10 -14.67 -3.57 -2.52
CA ALA A 10 -14.08 -2.36 -3.06
C ALA A 10 -13.36 -1.64 -1.93
N ASP A 11 -12.09 -1.27 -2.14
CA ASP A 11 -11.32 -0.53 -1.16
C ASP A 11 -12.00 0.82 -0.87
N TYR A 12 -12.12 1.15 0.42
CA TYR A 12 -12.62 2.44 0.89
C TYR A 12 -11.58 3.55 0.72
N PHE A 13 -10.31 3.20 0.76
CA PHE A 13 -9.20 4.12 0.50
C PHE A 13 -8.62 3.87 -0.88
N LYS A 14 -8.04 4.91 -1.47
CA LYS A 14 -7.16 4.74 -2.61
C LYS A 14 -5.84 4.18 -2.13
N TRP A 15 -5.36 3.14 -2.79
CA TRP A 15 -4.09 2.48 -2.51
C TRP A 15 -3.16 2.59 -3.72
N GLU A 16 -1.93 3.01 -3.48
CA GLU A 16 -0.93 3.20 -4.52
C GLU A 16 0.44 2.69 -4.08
N LEU A 17 1.22 2.26 -5.07
CA LEU A 17 2.64 2.00 -4.92
C LEU A 17 3.41 2.99 -5.81
N GLU A 18 4.18 3.87 -5.19
CA GLU A 18 5.18 4.66 -5.91
C GLU A 18 6.48 3.87 -6.00
N VAL A 19 6.95 3.66 -7.22
CA VAL A 19 8.14 2.87 -7.54
C VAL A 19 9.24 3.81 -8.02
N PHE A 20 10.37 3.78 -7.32
CA PHE A 20 11.61 4.46 -7.69
C PHE A 20 12.62 3.39 -8.09
N ALA A 21 12.54 2.92 -9.34
CA ALA A 21 13.25 1.72 -9.79
C ALA A 21 14.78 1.85 -9.76
N GLU A 22 15.28 3.06 -9.97
CA GLU A 22 16.72 3.40 -9.95
C GLU A 22 17.18 3.93 -8.58
N GLY A 23 16.29 3.93 -7.59
CA GLY A 23 16.56 4.31 -6.22
C GLY A 23 16.06 5.69 -5.80
N PRO A 24 16.30 6.09 -4.53
CA PRO A 24 15.66 7.26 -3.94
C PRO A 24 15.97 8.56 -4.69
N GLY A 25 14.95 9.38 -4.94
CA GLY A 25 15.09 10.67 -5.62
C GLY A 25 15.17 10.59 -7.14
N THR A 26 15.04 9.39 -7.73
CA THR A 26 14.95 9.19 -9.18
C THR A 26 13.52 9.33 -9.69
N LYS A 27 13.31 9.11 -10.99
CA LYS A 27 11.98 9.12 -11.59
C LYS A 27 11.07 8.10 -10.90
N MET A 28 9.86 8.53 -10.60
CA MET A 28 8.84 7.72 -9.95
C MET A 28 7.75 7.32 -10.92
N GLU A 29 7.24 6.08 -10.76
CA GLU A 29 6.03 5.59 -11.41
C GLU A 29 5.00 5.20 -10.34
N THR A 30 3.74 5.60 -10.55
CA THR A 30 2.65 5.26 -9.64
C THR A 30 1.87 4.07 -10.19
N VAL A 31 1.81 3.00 -9.40
CA VAL A 31 1.07 1.78 -9.72
C VAL A 31 -0.19 1.72 -8.82
N PRO A 32 -1.40 1.58 -9.40
CA PRO A 32 -2.59 1.36 -8.59
C PRO A 32 -2.49 -0.01 -7.91
N VAL A 33 -2.86 -0.07 -6.64
CA VAL A 33 -2.79 -1.31 -5.88
C VAL A 33 -4.03 -2.15 -6.18
N ILE A 34 -3.79 -3.34 -6.73
CA ILE A 34 -4.82 -4.33 -7.07
C ILE A 34 -4.49 -5.61 -6.30
N ASP A 35 -5.43 -6.09 -5.49
CA ASP A 35 -5.25 -7.28 -4.67
C ASP A 35 -5.08 -8.54 -5.54
N GLY A 36 -4.14 -9.40 -5.14
CA GLY A 36 -3.88 -10.67 -5.82
C GLY A 36 -3.01 -10.58 -7.09
N GLU A 37 -2.59 -9.38 -7.50
CA GLU A 37 -1.71 -9.17 -8.64
C GLU A 37 -0.28 -8.75 -8.23
N SER A 38 0.66 -8.98 -9.15
CA SER A 38 2.03 -8.47 -9.05
C SER A 38 2.02 -6.96 -9.28
N LEU A 39 2.44 -6.19 -8.28
CA LEU A 39 2.50 -4.73 -8.34
C LEU A 39 3.83 -4.22 -8.90
N PHE A 40 4.92 -4.94 -8.63
CA PHE A 40 6.24 -4.57 -9.10
C PHE A 40 7.15 -5.79 -9.20
N LYS A 41 7.98 -5.85 -10.25
CA LYS A 41 8.99 -6.89 -10.43
C LYS A 41 10.36 -6.25 -10.54
N TRP A 42 11.36 -6.82 -9.88
CA TRP A 42 12.74 -6.35 -9.98
C TRP A 42 13.73 -7.50 -10.12
N GLY A 43 14.78 -7.27 -10.88
CA GLY A 43 15.72 -8.33 -11.26
C GLY A 43 15.01 -9.49 -11.98
N LYS A 44 15.56 -10.70 -11.86
CA LYS A 44 15.05 -11.89 -12.54
C LYS A 44 13.82 -12.51 -11.85
N ASP A 45 13.85 -12.57 -10.52
CA ASP A 45 12.91 -13.36 -9.72
C ASP A 45 12.26 -12.55 -8.57
N GLY A 46 12.49 -11.23 -8.51
CA GLY A 46 11.91 -10.36 -7.49
C GLY A 46 10.48 -9.97 -7.84
N ASN A 47 9.55 -10.14 -6.90
CA ASN A 47 8.13 -9.79 -7.06
C ASN A 47 7.54 -9.16 -5.80
N CYS A 48 6.80 -8.07 -5.97
CA CYS A 48 6.02 -7.43 -4.91
C CYS A 48 4.52 -7.59 -5.20
N SER A 49 3.75 -7.95 -4.18
CA SER A 49 2.29 -8.09 -4.23
C SER A 49 1.66 -7.72 -2.90
N ILE A 50 0.35 -7.54 -2.87
CA ILE A 50 -0.38 -7.35 -1.61
C ILE A 50 -0.59 -8.69 -0.91
N SER A 51 -0.33 -8.70 0.40
CA SER A 51 -0.75 -9.72 1.34
C SER A 51 -1.59 -9.11 2.47
N ASP A 52 -2.28 -9.97 3.21
CA ASP A 52 -2.95 -9.62 4.47
C ASP A 52 -3.89 -8.39 4.36
N ALA A 53 -4.66 -8.31 3.29
CA ALA A 53 -5.67 -7.28 3.09
C ALA A 53 -6.88 -7.51 4.01
N TRP A 54 -7.27 -6.50 4.78
CA TRP A 54 -8.45 -6.54 5.64
C TRP A 54 -9.11 -5.16 5.79
N THR A 55 -10.42 -5.18 6.03
CA THR A 55 -11.24 -3.98 6.22
C THR A 55 -12.09 -4.14 7.47
N ARG A 56 -12.19 -3.07 8.27
CA ARG A 56 -13.07 -2.97 9.43
C ARG A 56 -13.93 -1.71 9.32
N LEU A 57 -15.24 -1.92 9.31
CA LEU A 57 -16.24 -0.86 9.21
C LEU A 57 -16.98 -0.71 10.54
N GLU A 58 -16.71 0.39 11.22
CA GLU A 58 -17.44 0.83 12.42
C GLU A 58 -18.29 2.07 12.08
N PRO A 59 -19.36 2.36 12.83
CA PRO A 59 -20.27 3.48 12.55
C PRO A 59 -19.58 4.83 12.33
N GLU A 60 -18.48 5.07 13.05
CA GLU A 60 -17.73 6.34 13.00
C GLU A 60 -16.28 6.18 12.53
N LEU A 61 -15.85 4.96 12.21
CA LEU A 61 -14.45 4.67 11.92
C LEU A 61 -14.35 3.60 10.83
N THR A 62 -13.78 3.97 9.70
CA THR A 62 -13.42 3.04 8.62
C THR A 62 -11.93 2.78 8.68
N ILE A 63 -11.51 1.51 8.70
CA ILE A 63 -10.09 1.11 8.76
C ILE A 63 -9.83 0.07 7.68
N GLU A 64 -8.73 0.24 6.95
CA GLU A 64 -8.20 -0.77 6.03
C GLU A 64 -6.72 -1.00 6.31
N GLY A 65 -6.30 -2.25 6.30
CA GLY A 65 -4.90 -2.64 6.39
C GLY A 65 -4.52 -3.51 5.20
N LYS A 66 -3.35 -3.23 4.63
CA LYS A 66 -2.72 -4.05 3.59
C LYS A 66 -1.23 -4.15 3.89
N THR A 67 -0.61 -5.26 3.49
CA THR A 67 0.83 -5.47 3.56
C THR A 67 1.38 -5.55 2.15
N LEU A 68 2.37 -4.71 1.83
CA LEU A 68 3.20 -4.91 0.65
C LEU A 68 4.25 -5.96 0.99
N LEU A 69 4.19 -7.10 0.32
CA LEU A 69 5.17 -8.19 0.45
C LEU A 69 6.00 -8.28 -0.82
N CYS A 70 7.32 -8.20 -0.67
CA CYS A 70 8.29 -8.31 -1.73
C CYS A 70 9.20 -9.51 -1.47
N GLU A 71 9.24 -10.45 -2.41
CA GLU A 71 10.00 -11.70 -2.31
C GLU A 71 10.98 -11.85 -3.46
N LYS A 72 12.18 -12.39 -3.18
CA LYS A 72 13.19 -12.78 -4.18
C LYS A 72 13.94 -14.02 -3.70
N GLY A 73 13.58 -15.18 -4.25
CA GLY A 73 14.11 -16.46 -3.76
C GLY A 73 13.67 -16.71 -2.31
N GLU A 74 14.63 -16.81 -1.38
CA GLU A 74 14.35 -16.95 0.06
C GLU A 74 14.26 -15.60 0.80
N GLU A 75 14.66 -14.50 0.16
CA GLU A 75 14.59 -13.17 0.77
C GLU A 75 13.15 -12.66 0.73
N ARG A 76 12.68 -12.19 1.90
CA ARG A 76 11.36 -11.59 2.07
C ARG A 76 11.48 -10.26 2.80
N LYS A 77 10.90 -9.23 2.20
CA LYS A 77 10.76 -7.89 2.77
C LYS A 77 9.32 -7.48 2.72
N SER A 78 8.82 -6.85 3.78
CA SER A 78 7.43 -6.41 3.81
C SER A 78 7.27 -5.11 4.57
N VAL A 79 6.21 -4.39 4.24
CA VAL A 79 5.75 -3.26 5.04
C VAL A 79 4.24 -3.22 5.07
N SER A 80 3.68 -3.04 6.26
CA SER A 80 2.23 -2.92 6.47
C SER A 80 1.84 -1.47 6.63
N LEU A 81 0.71 -1.10 6.06
CA LEU A 81 0.13 0.22 6.20
C LEU A 81 -1.34 0.10 6.60
N ILE A 82 -1.76 0.96 7.52
CA ILE A 82 -3.14 1.01 8.02
C ILE A 82 -3.71 2.38 7.68
N CYS A 83 -4.72 2.40 6.82
CA CYS A 83 -5.52 3.58 6.55
C CYS A 83 -6.72 3.65 7.47
N ARG A 84 -7.04 4.86 7.95
CA ARG A 84 -8.20 5.09 8.80
C ARG A 84 -8.85 6.43 8.51
N ASP A 85 -10.18 6.43 8.50
CA ASP A 85 -11.01 7.62 8.37
C ASP A 85 -11.93 7.69 9.58
N ASN A 86 -11.69 8.69 10.42
CA ASN A 86 -12.50 8.95 11.59
C ASN A 86 -13.60 9.96 11.22
N ARG A 87 -14.81 9.45 10.99
CA ARG A 87 -15.99 10.25 10.60
C ARG A 87 -16.42 11.21 11.71
N SER A 88 -16.11 10.93 12.98
CA SER A 88 -16.42 11.83 14.09
C SER A 88 -15.65 13.16 13.99
N ALA A 89 -14.39 13.13 13.51
CA ALA A 89 -13.61 14.34 13.28
C ALA A 89 -14.17 15.21 12.14
N ARG A 90 -14.76 14.58 11.11
CA ARG A 90 -15.40 15.30 9.99
C ARG A 90 -16.66 16.07 10.41
N ARG A 91 -17.47 15.53 11.35
CA ARG A 91 -18.69 16.21 11.84
C ARG A 91 -18.41 17.55 12.53
N TYR A 92 -17.23 17.73 13.11
CA TYR A 92 -16.87 18.95 13.85
C TYR A 92 -15.89 19.86 13.09
N ASN A 93 -15.33 19.41 11.96
CA ASN A 93 -14.49 20.24 11.10
C ASN A 93 -15.35 21.21 10.27
N ARG A 94 -15.48 22.45 10.75
CA ARG A 94 -16.09 23.57 10.02
C ARG A 94 -15.11 24.29 9.07
N ALA A 95 -13.83 23.94 9.13
CA ALA A 95 -12.80 24.40 8.18
C ALA A 95 -12.74 23.42 7.00
N LYS A 96 -12.48 23.95 5.78
CA LYS A 96 -12.33 23.19 4.53
C LYS A 96 -11.65 21.85 4.78
N GLU A 97 -12.17 20.77 4.22
CA GLU A 97 -11.54 19.44 4.23
C GLU A 97 -10.07 19.60 3.83
N ILE A 98 -9.18 19.55 4.82
CA ILE A 98 -7.76 19.36 4.58
C ILE A 98 -7.67 17.89 4.21
N TYR A 99 -7.50 17.60 2.90
CA TYR A 99 -7.14 16.26 2.48
C TYR A 99 -5.87 15.88 3.25
N PRO A 100 -5.90 14.85 4.13
CA PRO A 100 -4.72 14.49 4.88
C PRO A 100 -3.63 14.06 3.89
N GLU A 101 -2.39 14.44 4.18
CA GLU A 101 -1.23 13.87 3.50
C GLU A 101 -1.36 12.33 3.47
N PRO A 102 -1.12 11.67 2.33
CA PRO A 102 -1.24 10.22 2.24
C PRO A 102 -0.42 9.54 3.34
N LEU A 103 -1.02 8.52 3.97
CA LEU A 103 -0.25 7.68 4.87
C LEU A 103 0.71 6.87 4.01
N THR A 104 1.98 6.80 4.42
CA THR A 104 3.03 6.18 3.62
C THR A 104 3.88 5.22 4.43
N ALA A 105 4.23 4.10 3.82
CA ALA A 105 5.19 3.13 4.31
C ALA A 105 6.25 2.89 3.23
N ASN A 106 7.53 2.85 3.60
CA ASN A 106 8.63 2.78 2.65
C ASN A 106 9.36 1.45 2.75
N LEU A 107 9.86 0.94 1.62
CA LEU A 107 10.61 -0.31 1.54
C LEU A 107 11.79 -0.18 0.57
N LEU A 108 13.01 -0.44 1.04
CA LEU A 108 14.21 -0.53 0.21
C LEU A 108 14.52 -2.00 -0.10
N LEU A 109 14.51 -2.36 -1.38
CA LEU A 109 14.58 -3.78 -1.77
C LEU A 109 15.95 -4.40 -1.55
N ASP A 110 17.02 -3.62 -1.59
CA ASP A 110 18.40 -4.07 -1.33
C ASP A 110 19.15 -2.98 -0.55
N GLU A 111 19.46 -3.23 0.71
CA GLU A 111 20.16 -2.26 1.57
C GLU A 111 21.65 -2.16 1.23
N SER A 112 22.23 -3.21 0.64
CA SER A 112 23.65 -3.24 0.29
C SER A 112 23.98 -2.32 -0.89
N LEU A 113 22.99 -2.04 -1.73
CA LEU A 113 23.10 -1.13 -2.88
C LEU A 113 22.67 0.31 -2.55
N ALA A 114 22.31 0.60 -1.30
CA ALA A 114 21.95 1.94 -0.80
C ALA A 114 21.08 2.77 -1.77
N HIS A 115 21.66 3.81 -2.40
CA HIS A 115 20.95 4.76 -3.26
C HIS A 115 20.63 4.23 -4.67
N GLU A 116 21.17 3.08 -5.05
CA GLU A 116 20.97 2.47 -6.38
C GLU A 116 19.91 1.37 -6.35
N SER A 117 19.39 1.04 -5.18
CA SER A 117 18.38 0.02 -5.00
C SER A 117 16.98 0.55 -5.20
N ALA A 118 16.12 -0.23 -5.85
CA ALA A 118 14.72 0.09 -6.00
C ALA A 118 14.08 0.41 -4.64
N TYR A 119 13.46 1.58 -4.57
CA TYR A 119 12.79 2.10 -3.40
C TYR A 119 11.29 2.19 -3.68
N LEU A 120 10.50 1.64 -2.76
CA LEU A 120 9.06 1.55 -2.87
C LEU A 120 8.41 2.39 -1.78
N ARG A 121 7.41 3.17 -2.16
CA ARG A 121 6.57 3.91 -1.22
C ARG A 121 5.13 3.45 -1.40
N PHE A 122 4.68 2.67 -0.43
CA PHE A 122 3.31 2.18 -0.33
C PHE A 122 2.44 3.22 0.36
N ARG A 123 1.30 3.57 -0.26
CA ARG A 123 0.49 4.72 0.14
C ARG A 123 -0.98 4.37 0.22
N CYS A 124 -1.67 5.05 1.14
CA CYS A 124 -3.11 5.03 1.17
C CYS A 124 -3.69 6.40 1.58
N TYR A 125 -4.82 6.78 0.96
CA TYR A 125 -5.46 8.09 1.15
C TYR A 125 -6.93 8.08 0.67
N PHE A 126 -7.65 9.20 0.85
CA PHE A 126 -9.07 9.36 0.49
C PHE A 126 -9.25 9.93 -0.93
#